data_AF-L0HC48-F1
#
_entry.id   AF-L0HC48-F1
#
_cell.length_a   1.000
_cell.length_b   1.000
_cell.length_c   1.000
_cell.angle_alpha   90.00
_cell.angle_beta   90.00
_cell.angle_gamma   90.00
#
_symmetry.space_group_name_H-M   'P 1'
#
loop_
_entity.id
_entity.type
_entity.pdbx_description
1 polymer ?
#
loop_
_entity_poly.entity_id
_entity_poly.type
_entity_poly.pdbx_seq_one_letter_code
_entity_poly.pdbx_strand_id
1 'polypeptide(L)'
;MAKQLDLPTRAFGAEPPVPDRAVLADWIAEHRGRLADLITYRLDQSLAPQLPAGIGTPCAGGRFYADRIRECIEGIAENRATGELHADTPDIIEDAAAIVVQKKDAWCAMPAPHALGIQDAYYGDADEWNDAICGIYRTLMRAMRDTGVFGHVLICEQANDPELIALAGQKVFFFSPGPDRETLADILEHQQQAAITQGRLETLFDLMNEYTVRKIFLLDPDDSAIRLARTHFDPDQIVGAGYCTDECDAYWKGVVERSVYVR
;
A
#
# COMPACT_ATOMS: atom_id res chain seq x y z
N MET A 1 -20.68 -26.93 -20.09
CA MET A 1 -20.14 -25.57 -19.96
C MET A 1 -19.29 -25.54 -18.72
N ALA A 2 -18.02 -25.13 -18.83
CA ALA A 2 -17.15 -25.00 -17.68
C ALA A 2 -17.61 -23.81 -16.81
N LYS A 3 -17.53 -23.94 -15.48
CA LYS A 3 -18.04 -22.92 -14.55
C LYS A 3 -16.96 -21.86 -14.32
N GLN A 4 -17.30 -20.61 -14.58
CA GLN A 4 -16.48 -19.46 -14.23
C GLN A 4 -16.62 -19.18 -12.73
N LEU A 5 -15.50 -18.95 -12.05
CA LEU A 5 -15.40 -18.67 -10.63
C LEU A 5 -14.56 -17.40 -10.43
N ASP A 6 -14.95 -16.59 -9.45
CA ASP A 6 -14.28 -15.35 -9.12
C ASP A 6 -13.14 -15.60 -8.13
N LEU A 7 -12.01 -14.92 -8.33
CA LEU A 7 -10.95 -14.81 -7.34
C LEU A 7 -11.27 -13.64 -6.39
N PRO A 8 -10.86 -13.72 -5.11
CA PRO A 8 -10.90 -12.55 -4.24
C PRO A 8 -10.05 -11.41 -4.85
N THR A 9 -10.45 -10.16 -4.60
CA THR A 9 -9.75 -8.99 -5.13
C THR A 9 -9.22 -8.05 -4.04
N ARG A 10 -8.08 -7.42 -4.30
CA ARG A 10 -7.43 -6.48 -3.37
C ARG A 10 -6.73 -5.34 -4.10
N ALA A 11 -6.83 -4.14 -3.55
CA ALA A 11 -6.02 -2.99 -3.99
C ALA A 11 -4.76 -2.82 -3.11
N PHE A 12 -3.72 -2.26 -3.72
CA PHE A 12 -2.48 -1.82 -3.04
C PHE A 12 -2.32 -0.30 -3.00
N GLY A 13 -3.37 0.45 -3.33
CA GLY A 13 -3.36 1.91 -3.40
C GLY A 13 -3.51 2.43 -4.83
N ALA A 14 -3.36 3.74 -4.98
CA ALA A 14 -3.34 4.41 -6.28
C ALA A 14 -2.50 5.71 -6.23
N GLU A 15 -2.08 6.18 -7.40
CA GLU A 15 -1.41 7.47 -7.59
C GLU A 15 -2.28 8.42 -8.41
N PRO A 16 -3.43 8.88 -7.88
CA PRO A 16 -4.29 9.80 -8.61
C PRO A 16 -3.51 11.08 -8.94
N PRO A 17 -3.75 11.70 -10.11
CA PRO A 17 -3.05 12.90 -10.52
C PRO A 17 -3.35 14.06 -9.58
N VAL A 18 -2.47 15.06 -9.56
CA VAL A 18 -2.73 16.33 -8.88
C VAL A 18 -3.86 17.04 -9.63
N PRO A 19 -4.98 17.39 -8.97
CA PRO A 19 -6.09 18.07 -9.62
C PRO A 19 -5.72 19.51 -10.00
N ASP A 20 -6.44 20.04 -10.98
CA ASP A 20 -6.43 21.47 -11.23
C ASP A 20 -6.97 22.26 -10.03
N ARG A 21 -6.47 23.49 -9.87
CA ARG A 21 -6.85 24.35 -8.72
C ARG A 21 -8.36 24.56 -8.58
N ALA A 22 -9.08 24.67 -9.70
CA ALA A 22 -10.53 24.85 -9.68
C ALA A 22 -11.25 23.61 -9.10
N VAL A 23 -10.86 22.42 -9.56
CA VAL A 23 -11.41 21.14 -9.08
C VAL A 23 -11.16 20.98 -7.59
N LEU A 24 -9.94 21.26 -7.13
CA LEU A 24 -9.61 21.19 -5.70
C LEU A 24 -10.42 22.22 -4.88
N ALA A 25 -10.57 23.45 -5.37
CA ALA A 25 -11.32 24.49 -4.67
C ALA A 25 -12.80 24.14 -4.51
N ASP A 26 -13.41 23.58 -5.56
CA ASP A 26 -14.80 23.11 -5.54
C ASP A 26 -14.96 21.95 -4.56
N TRP A 27 -14.06 20.96 -4.60
CA TRP A 27 -14.07 19.84 -3.66
C TRP A 27 -13.93 20.31 -2.20
N ILE A 28 -12.99 21.21 -1.90
CA ILE A 28 -12.82 21.79 -0.56
C ILE A 28 -14.09 22.52 -0.11
N ALA A 29 -14.79 23.21 -1.02
CA ALA A 29 -16.04 23.90 -0.70
C ALA A 29 -17.15 22.93 -0.28
N GLU A 30 -17.21 21.74 -0.88
CA GLU A 30 -18.13 20.65 -0.49
C GLU A 30 -17.70 19.93 0.79
N HIS A 31 -16.43 20.09 1.19
CA HIS A 31 -15.80 19.40 2.31
C HIS A 31 -15.54 20.35 3.50
N ARG A 32 -16.26 21.48 3.60
CA ARG A 32 -16.10 22.44 4.71
C ARG A 32 -16.36 21.80 6.08
N GLY A 33 -15.50 22.11 7.05
CA GLY A 33 -15.64 21.68 8.45
C GLY A 33 -14.89 20.38 8.80
N ARG A 34 -14.07 19.87 7.88
CA ARG A 34 -13.10 18.77 8.06
C ARG A 34 -11.76 19.17 7.43
N LEU A 35 -10.69 18.44 7.73
CA LEU A 35 -9.44 18.55 6.97
C LEU A 35 -9.73 18.30 5.48
N ALA A 36 -9.44 19.32 4.67
CA ALA A 36 -9.73 19.33 3.24
C ALA A 36 -8.61 20.11 2.53
N ASP A 37 -7.68 19.35 1.98
CA ASP A 37 -6.46 19.78 1.33
C ASP A 37 -6.16 18.88 0.12
N LEU A 38 -5.00 19.08 -0.51
CA LEU A 38 -4.59 18.29 -1.66
C LEU A 38 -4.41 16.79 -1.32
N ILE A 39 -3.92 16.46 -0.13
CA ILE A 39 -3.60 15.08 0.24
C ILE A 39 -4.88 14.30 0.52
N THR A 40 -5.80 14.89 1.28
CA THR A 40 -7.13 14.33 1.57
C THR A 40 -7.96 14.16 0.31
N TYR A 41 -7.88 15.10 -0.65
CA TYR A 41 -8.46 14.91 -1.98
C TYR A 41 -7.88 13.68 -2.68
N ARG A 42 -6.54 13.54 -2.71
CA ARG A 42 -5.90 12.40 -3.37
C ARG A 42 -6.18 11.08 -2.65
N LEU A 43 -6.32 11.09 -1.33
CA LEU A 43 -6.80 9.93 -0.56
C LEU A 43 -8.20 9.52 -1.01
N ASP A 44 -9.13 10.45 -1.10
CA ASP A 44 -10.50 10.21 -1.58
C ASP A 44 -10.49 9.61 -2.99
N GLN A 45 -9.75 10.24 -3.92
CA GLN A 45 -9.66 9.78 -5.31
C GLN A 45 -8.92 8.44 -5.48
N SER A 46 -8.04 8.09 -4.55
CA SER A 46 -7.40 6.77 -4.56
C SER A 46 -8.37 5.65 -4.19
N LEU A 47 -9.37 5.92 -3.33
CA LEU A 47 -10.30 4.93 -2.78
C LEU A 47 -11.62 4.87 -3.54
N ALA A 48 -12.21 6.03 -3.84
CA ALA A 48 -13.57 6.13 -4.34
C ALA A 48 -13.84 5.29 -5.60
N PRO A 49 -12.94 5.19 -6.61
CA PRO A 49 -13.15 4.35 -7.79
C PRO A 49 -13.15 2.84 -7.50
N GLN A 50 -12.51 2.39 -6.42
CA GLN A 50 -12.41 0.97 -6.06
C GLN A 50 -13.74 0.40 -5.56
N LEU A 51 -14.55 1.23 -4.91
CA LEU A 51 -15.80 0.84 -4.27
C LEU A 51 -16.89 0.41 -5.27
N PRO A 52 -17.27 1.23 -6.27
CA PRO A 52 -18.24 0.82 -7.28
C PRO A 52 -17.70 -0.26 -8.22
N ALA A 53 -16.38 -0.37 -8.39
CA ALA A 53 -15.76 -1.46 -9.14
C ALA A 53 -15.92 -2.83 -8.47
N GLY A 54 -16.19 -2.87 -7.15
CA GLY A 54 -16.39 -4.10 -6.41
C GLY A 54 -15.10 -4.76 -5.91
N ILE A 55 -14.03 -3.99 -5.69
CA ILE A 55 -12.81 -4.50 -5.07
C ILE A 55 -13.12 -5.02 -3.65
N GLY A 56 -12.77 -6.28 -3.39
CA GLY A 56 -13.10 -6.97 -2.14
C GLY A 56 -12.38 -6.38 -0.93
N THR A 57 -11.07 -6.13 -1.06
CA THR A 57 -10.24 -5.46 -0.04
C THR A 57 -9.67 -4.16 -0.61
N PRO A 58 -10.37 -3.03 -0.46
CA PRO A 58 -9.93 -1.76 -0.99
C PRO A 58 -8.84 -1.12 -0.13
N CYS A 59 -8.07 -0.22 -0.74
CA CYS A 59 -6.91 0.41 -0.13
C CYS A 59 -6.79 1.86 -0.60
N ALA A 60 -6.95 2.82 0.30
CA ALA A 60 -6.69 4.23 0.03
C ALA A 60 -5.18 4.53 0.10
N GLY A 61 -4.75 5.67 -0.42
CA GLY A 61 -3.36 6.13 -0.34
C GLY A 61 -2.46 5.62 -1.45
N GLY A 62 -1.20 6.02 -1.34
CA GLY A 62 -0.16 5.86 -2.35
C GLY A 62 1.13 6.55 -1.91
N ARG A 63 2.09 6.67 -2.81
CA ARG A 63 3.38 7.34 -2.60
C ARG A 63 3.20 8.81 -2.30
N PHE A 64 2.16 9.44 -2.86
CA PHE A 64 1.83 10.83 -2.54
C PHE A 64 1.58 11.10 -1.06
N TYR A 65 1.26 10.07 -0.29
CA TYR A 65 1.02 10.19 1.15
C TYR A 65 2.31 10.45 1.94
N ALA A 66 3.48 10.45 1.28
CA ALA A 66 4.76 10.87 1.86
C ALA A 66 4.68 12.25 2.53
N ASP A 67 3.97 13.19 1.91
CA ASP A 67 3.92 14.57 2.40
C ASP A 67 3.19 14.64 3.75
N ARG A 68 2.06 13.94 3.89
CA ARG A 68 1.35 13.83 5.17
C ARG A 68 2.22 13.17 6.23
N ILE A 69 2.93 12.10 5.89
CA ILE A 69 3.81 11.42 6.86
C ILE A 69 4.89 12.37 7.35
N ARG A 70 5.51 13.18 6.46
CA ARG A 70 6.51 14.17 6.87
C ARG A 70 5.93 15.26 7.75
N GLU A 71 4.70 15.73 7.47
CA GLU A 71 3.99 16.69 8.31
C GLU A 71 3.72 16.13 9.71
N CYS A 72 3.51 14.81 9.83
CA CYS A 72 3.30 14.11 11.08
C CYS A 72 4.58 13.79 11.87
N ILE A 73 5.76 14.25 11.42
CA ILE A 73 7.03 13.99 12.11
C ILE A 73 7.65 15.30 12.58
N GLU A 74 7.63 15.52 13.90
CA GLU A 74 8.43 16.56 14.53
C GLU A 74 9.91 16.16 14.57
N GLY A 75 10.80 17.15 14.68
CA GLY A 75 12.25 16.93 14.66
C GLY A 75 12.87 16.94 13.27
N ILE A 76 12.07 17.13 12.21
CA ILE A 76 12.54 17.26 10.83
C ILE A 76 12.53 18.72 10.36
N ALA A 77 13.62 19.13 9.71
CA ALA A 77 13.71 20.38 8.96
C ALA A 77 14.36 20.13 7.60
N GLU A 78 13.78 20.68 6.52
CA GLU A 78 14.31 20.55 5.14
C GLU A 78 14.59 19.09 4.73
N ASN A 79 13.70 18.16 5.14
CA ASN A 79 13.85 16.71 4.90
C ASN A 79 15.11 16.09 5.56
N ARG A 80 15.56 16.67 6.67
CA ARG A 80 16.65 16.15 7.52
C ARG A 80 16.16 16.02 8.96
N ALA A 81 16.50 14.94 9.63
CA ALA A 81 16.29 14.80 11.07
C ALA A 81 17.32 15.67 11.81
N THR A 82 16.85 16.76 12.42
CA THR A 82 17.69 17.74 13.14
C THR A 82 17.55 17.66 14.65
N GLY A 83 16.63 16.81 15.13
CA GLY A 83 16.38 16.55 16.53
C GLY A 83 15.77 15.16 16.70
N GLU A 84 15.41 14.84 17.94
CA GLU A 84 14.65 13.62 18.26
C GLU A 84 13.30 13.65 17.53
N LEU A 85 12.93 12.52 16.91
CA LEU A 85 11.68 12.39 16.19
C LEU A 85 10.50 12.18 17.15
N HIS A 86 9.42 12.91 16.93
CA HIS A 86 8.13 12.67 17.57
C HIS A 86 7.02 12.61 16.55
N ALA A 87 6.01 11.78 16.82
CA ALA A 87 4.86 11.62 15.92
C ALA A 87 3.75 12.60 16.32
N ASP A 88 3.34 13.45 15.38
CA ASP A 88 2.12 14.25 15.47
C ASP A 88 1.00 13.57 14.68
N THR A 89 -0.08 13.19 15.36
CA THR A 89 -1.10 12.26 14.84
C THR A 89 -2.49 12.82 14.46
N PRO A 90 -2.90 14.07 14.79
CA PRO A 90 -4.25 14.55 14.47
C PRO A 90 -4.64 14.39 13.00
N ASP A 91 -3.79 14.83 12.07
CA ASP A 91 -4.13 14.84 10.64
C ASP A 91 -4.25 13.41 10.07
N ILE A 92 -3.36 12.50 10.47
CA ILE A 92 -3.43 11.09 10.04
C ILE A 92 -4.62 10.36 10.66
N ILE A 93 -5.10 10.78 11.83
CA ILE A 93 -6.33 10.29 12.44
C ILE A 93 -7.54 10.79 11.65
N GLU A 94 -7.58 12.06 11.25
CA GLU A 94 -8.65 12.60 10.39
C GLU A 94 -8.69 11.90 9.03
N ASP A 95 -7.54 11.67 8.41
CA ASP A 95 -7.42 10.92 7.16
C ASP A 95 -7.93 9.47 7.32
N ALA A 96 -7.53 8.80 8.40
CA ALA A 96 -8.02 7.45 8.71
C ALA A 96 -9.54 7.42 8.91
N ALA A 97 -10.10 8.42 9.60
CA ALA A 97 -11.54 8.54 9.79
C ALA A 97 -12.26 8.71 8.45
N ALA A 98 -11.72 9.55 7.54
CA ALA A 98 -12.28 9.75 6.21
C ALA A 98 -12.29 8.45 5.39
N ILE A 99 -11.21 7.66 5.42
CA ILE A 99 -11.13 6.35 4.78
C ILE A 99 -12.22 5.40 5.32
N VAL A 100 -12.33 5.31 6.65
CA VAL A 100 -13.26 4.39 7.33
C VAL A 100 -14.72 4.75 7.09
N VAL A 101 -15.05 6.04 7.02
CA VAL A 101 -16.40 6.52 6.69
C VAL A 101 -16.82 6.06 5.30
N GLN A 102 -15.92 6.09 4.32
CA GLN A 102 -16.22 5.60 2.97
C GLN A 102 -16.34 4.07 2.95
N LYS A 103 -15.41 3.37 3.61
CA LYS A 103 -15.37 1.92 3.62
C LYS A 103 -14.71 1.38 4.88
N LYS A 104 -15.53 0.73 5.69
CA LYS A 104 -15.04 -0.09 6.81
C LYS A 104 -14.10 -1.18 6.30
N ASP A 105 -13.06 -1.45 7.11
CA ASP A 105 -12.04 -2.46 6.86
C ASP A 105 -11.14 -2.18 5.63
N ALA A 106 -11.15 -0.95 5.11
CA ALA A 106 -10.20 -0.51 4.09
C ALA A 106 -8.77 -0.46 4.64
N TRP A 107 -7.82 -0.68 3.74
CA TRP A 107 -6.39 -0.53 4.01
C TRP A 107 -5.92 0.89 3.66
N CYS A 108 -4.76 1.27 4.18
CA CYS A 108 -4.06 2.49 3.78
C CYS A 108 -2.68 2.16 3.22
N ALA A 109 -2.38 2.64 2.02
CA ALA A 109 -1.08 2.57 1.38
C ALA A 109 -0.30 3.84 1.65
N MET A 110 0.99 3.67 1.93
CA MET A 110 1.91 4.75 2.22
C MET A 110 3.33 4.33 1.86
N PRO A 111 4.23 5.27 1.53
CA PRO A 111 5.64 4.94 1.31
C PRO A 111 6.27 4.31 2.55
N ALA A 112 7.16 3.36 2.35
CA ALA A 112 8.04 2.84 3.39
C ALA A 112 9.00 3.94 3.92
N PRO A 113 9.53 3.82 5.16
CA PRO A 113 10.37 4.85 5.77
C PRO A 113 11.51 5.38 4.88
N HIS A 114 12.31 4.52 4.26
CA HIS A 114 13.42 4.91 3.38
C HIS A 114 12.94 5.72 2.18
N ALA A 115 11.74 5.46 1.68
CA ALA A 115 11.16 6.15 0.52
C ALA A 115 10.75 7.60 0.84
N LEU A 116 10.72 8.00 2.13
CA LEU A 116 10.56 9.41 2.50
C LEU A 116 11.81 10.24 2.18
N GLY A 117 12.97 9.60 2.03
CA GLY A 117 14.23 10.28 1.71
C GLY A 117 14.73 11.23 2.81
N ILE A 118 14.24 11.08 4.04
CA ILE A 118 14.69 11.88 5.18
C ILE A 118 16.13 11.49 5.51
N GLN A 119 17.01 12.49 5.59
CA GLN A 119 18.41 12.25 5.90
C GLN A 119 18.64 12.35 7.42
N ASP A 120 19.35 11.38 7.99
CA ASP A 120 19.81 11.48 9.37
C ASP A 120 20.89 12.56 9.51
N ALA A 121 20.64 13.54 10.38
CA ALA A 121 21.62 14.55 10.79
C ALA A 121 21.71 14.70 12.31
N TYR A 122 21.05 13.83 13.08
CA TYR A 122 20.93 13.94 14.53
C TYR A 122 21.43 12.69 15.25
N TYR A 123 20.99 11.51 14.85
CA TYR A 123 21.29 10.26 15.53
C TYR A 123 22.75 9.85 15.30
N GLY A 124 23.22 9.96 14.05
CA GLY A 124 24.61 9.68 13.70
C GLY A 124 24.98 8.19 13.74
N ASP A 125 24.01 7.34 14.05
CA ASP A 125 24.09 5.89 14.04
C ASP A 125 22.89 5.32 13.27
N ALA A 126 23.16 4.33 12.41
CA ALA A 126 22.15 3.78 11.52
C ALA A 126 21.09 2.98 12.27
N ASP A 127 21.44 2.27 13.34
CA ASP A 127 20.49 1.46 14.10
C ASP A 127 19.56 2.39 14.91
N GLU A 128 20.11 3.40 15.59
CA GLU A 128 19.31 4.40 16.29
C GLU A 128 18.38 5.17 15.34
N TRP A 129 18.86 5.55 14.16
CA TRP A 129 18.03 6.19 13.12
C TRP A 129 16.88 5.28 12.69
N ASN A 130 17.17 4.02 12.34
CA ASN A 130 16.16 3.07 11.88
C ASN A 130 15.11 2.78 12.96
N ASP A 131 15.54 2.62 14.22
CA ASP A 131 14.64 2.44 15.36
C ASP A 131 13.73 3.65 15.57
N ALA A 132 14.29 4.86 15.47
CA ALA A 132 13.52 6.09 15.61
C ALA A 132 12.46 6.24 14.52
N ILE A 133 12.84 6.16 13.23
CA ILE A 133 11.89 6.35 12.13
C ILE A 133 10.84 5.23 12.08
N CYS A 134 11.23 3.97 12.35
CA CYS A 134 10.28 2.87 12.44
C CYS A 134 9.36 3.01 13.66
N GLY A 135 9.86 3.57 14.77
CA GLY A 135 9.06 3.95 15.94
C GLY A 135 7.95 4.94 15.60
N ILE A 136 8.24 5.96 14.78
CA ILE A 136 7.22 6.87 14.27
C ILE A 136 6.18 6.12 13.43
N TYR A 137 6.61 5.32 12.46
CA TYR A 137 5.68 4.53 11.63
C TYR A 137 4.77 3.62 12.44
N ARG A 138 5.30 2.93 13.46
CA ARG A 138 4.46 2.11 14.36
C ARG A 138 3.39 2.95 15.06
N THR A 139 3.74 4.17 15.48
CA THR A 139 2.82 5.11 16.14
C THR A 139 1.74 5.59 15.18
N LEU A 140 2.13 6.07 14.00
CA LEU A 140 1.19 6.53 12.96
C LEU A 140 0.23 5.41 12.53
N MET A 141 0.76 4.25 12.15
CA MET A 141 -0.06 3.11 11.73
C MET A 141 -0.98 2.63 12.86
N ARG A 142 -0.54 2.71 14.13
CA ARG A 142 -1.40 2.37 15.27
C ARG A 142 -2.56 3.36 15.40
N ALA A 143 -2.29 4.66 15.32
CA ALA A 143 -3.33 5.69 15.39
C ALA A 143 -4.41 5.49 14.29
N MET A 144 -3.98 5.15 13.06
CA MET A 144 -4.92 4.83 11.98
C MET A 144 -5.74 3.56 12.26
N ARG A 145 -5.11 2.49 12.79
CA ARG A 145 -5.84 1.26 13.16
C ARG A 145 -6.84 1.50 14.28
N ASP A 146 -6.45 2.27 15.29
CA ASP A 146 -7.33 2.61 16.41
C ASP A 146 -8.55 3.44 15.93
N THR A 147 -8.41 4.14 14.81
CA THR A 147 -9.50 4.86 14.11
C THR A 147 -10.34 3.95 13.19
N GLY A 148 -9.84 2.77 12.83
CA GLY A 148 -10.58 1.72 12.11
C GLY A 148 -9.99 1.28 10.78
N VAL A 149 -8.84 1.82 10.34
CA VAL A 149 -8.11 1.29 9.18
C VAL A 149 -7.67 -0.14 9.47
N PHE A 150 -7.92 -1.07 8.55
CA PHE A 150 -7.72 -2.49 8.83
C PHE A 150 -6.25 -2.90 8.89
N GLY A 151 -5.43 -2.30 8.03
CA GLY A 151 -4.03 -2.63 7.81
C GLY A 151 -3.36 -1.65 6.85
N HIS A 152 -2.05 -1.82 6.67
CA HIS A 152 -1.20 -0.89 5.96
C HIS A 152 -0.46 -1.58 4.82
N VAL A 153 -0.32 -0.89 3.69
CA VAL A 153 0.59 -1.27 2.60
C VAL A 153 1.76 -0.30 2.63
N LEU A 154 2.97 -0.81 2.84
CA LEU A 154 4.21 -0.02 2.78
C LEU A 154 4.81 -0.17 1.39
N ILE A 155 4.73 0.90 0.60
CA ILE A 155 5.23 0.94 -0.77
C ILE A 155 6.74 1.17 -0.73
N CYS A 156 7.51 0.20 -1.22
CA CYS A 156 8.97 0.26 -1.25
C CYS A 156 9.52 -0.02 -2.66
N GLU A 157 10.63 0.61 -3.00
CA GLU A 157 11.37 0.29 -4.24
C GLU A 157 12.41 -0.80 -4.01
N GLN A 158 12.93 -0.86 -2.78
CA GLN A 158 13.94 -1.80 -2.34
C GLN A 158 13.52 -2.41 -1.00
N ALA A 159 14.02 -3.61 -0.72
CA ALA A 159 13.91 -4.19 0.60
C ALA A 159 14.90 -3.48 1.55
N ASN A 160 14.39 -2.98 2.66
CA ASN A 160 15.21 -2.43 3.73
C ASN A 160 15.04 -3.36 4.94
N ASP A 161 16.08 -4.11 5.26
CA ASP A 161 16.02 -5.15 6.30
C ASP A 161 15.65 -4.59 7.69
N PRO A 162 16.24 -3.47 8.18
CA PRO A 162 15.77 -2.83 9.41
C PRO A 162 14.27 -2.53 9.42
N GLU A 163 13.71 -1.99 8.34
CA GLU A 163 12.27 -1.72 8.23
C GLU A 163 11.42 -2.99 8.21
N LEU A 164 11.85 -4.01 7.45
CA LEU A 164 11.17 -5.29 7.37
C LEU A 164 11.11 -5.96 8.74
N ILE A 165 12.24 -6.04 9.45
CA ILE A 165 12.31 -6.55 10.82
C ILE A 165 11.42 -5.73 11.76
N ALA A 166 11.45 -4.41 11.63
CA ALA A 166 10.79 -3.51 12.57
C ALA A 166 9.27 -3.44 12.38
N LEU A 167 8.78 -3.52 11.14
CA LEU A 167 7.40 -3.17 10.77
C LEU A 167 6.60 -4.35 10.21
N ALA A 168 7.22 -5.43 9.77
CA ALA A 168 6.48 -6.58 9.25
C ALA A 168 5.54 -7.18 10.31
N GLY A 169 4.36 -7.60 9.88
CA GLY A 169 3.36 -8.18 10.77
C GLY A 169 2.02 -8.42 10.08
N GLN A 170 1.06 -8.97 10.82
CA GLN A 170 -0.22 -9.42 10.25
C GLN A 170 -1.02 -8.29 9.55
N LYS A 171 -0.84 -7.04 9.98
CA LYS A 171 -1.58 -5.87 9.50
C LYS A 171 -0.72 -4.90 8.69
N VAL A 172 0.45 -5.36 8.23
CA VAL A 172 1.36 -4.60 7.39
C VAL A 172 1.74 -5.48 6.20
N PHE A 173 1.74 -4.91 5.00
CA PHE A 173 2.16 -5.60 3.79
C PHE A 173 3.21 -4.75 3.09
N PHE A 174 4.43 -5.27 2.92
CA PHE A 174 5.45 -4.63 2.10
C PHE A 174 5.16 -4.90 0.64
N PHE A 175 5.03 -3.82 -0.13
CA PHE A 175 4.66 -3.85 -1.53
C PHE A 175 5.71 -3.14 -2.37
N SER A 176 6.41 -3.93 -3.18
CA SER A 176 7.18 -3.41 -4.31
C SER A 176 6.37 -3.60 -5.59
N PRO A 177 6.07 -2.55 -6.37
CA PRO A 177 5.32 -2.68 -7.63
C PRO A 177 6.06 -3.48 -8.72
N GLY A 178 7.39 -3.55 -8.65
CA GLY A 178 8.22 -4.21 -9.67
C GLY A 178 9.51 -4.78 -9.11
N PRO A 179 9.46 -5.68 -8.12
CA PRO A 179 10.66 -6.18 -7.46
C PRO A 179 11.52 -6.96 -8.46
N ASP A 180 12.83 -6.85 -8.28
CA ASP A 180 13.76 -7.83 -8.81
C ASP A 180 13.81 -9.07 -7.90
N ARG A 181 14.64 -10.05 -8.25
CA ARG A 181 14.74 -11.31 -7.50
C ARG A 181 15.22 -11.08 -6.06
N GLU A 182 16.18 -10.18 -5.87
CA GLU A 182 16.80 -9.89 -4.56
C GLU A 182 15.78 -9.21 -3.64
N THR A 183 15.17 -8.13 -4.10
CA THR A 183 14.11 -7.43 -3.36
C THR A 183 12.96 -8.37 -2.98
N LEU A 184 12.56 -9.27 -3.89
CA LEU A 184 11.52 -10.25 -3.61
C LEU A 184 11.95 -11.28 -2.57
N ALA A 185 13.19 -11.76 -2.62
CA ALA A 185 13.73 -12.70 -1.64
C ALA A 185 13.74 -12.08 -0.23
N ASP A 186 14.27 -10.86 -0.11
CA ASP A 186 14.34 -10.13 1.16
C ASP A 186 12.93 -9.87 1.74
N ILE A 187 11.94 -9.52 0.91
CA ILE A 187 10.55 -9.40 1.38
C ILE A 187 10.04 -10.76 1.87
N LEU A 188 10.32 -11.85 1.16
CA LEU A 188 9.84 -13.19 1.48
C LEU A 188 10.47 -13.78 2.76
N GLU A 189 11.62 -13.29 3.20
CA GLU A 189 12.22 -13.61 4.50
C GLU A 189 11.33 -13.21 5.67
N HIS A 190 10.67 -12.06 5.54
CA HIS A 190 9.87 -11.45 6.61
C HIS A 190 8.35 -11.54 6.35
N GLN A 191 7.94 -11.84 5.12
CA GLN A 191 6.53 -11.88 4.69
C GLN A 191 6.23 -13.10 3.82
N GLN A 192 5.32 -13.97 4.28
CA GLN A 192 4.95 -15.21 3.55
C GLN A 192 3.93 -14.99 2.40
N GLN A 193 3.85 -13.77 1.88
CA GLN A 193 2.91 -13.38 0.84
C GLN A 193 3.61 -12.40 -0.10
N ALA A 194 3.27 -12.42 -1.39
CA ALA A 194 3.90 -11.54 -2.38
C ALA A 194 2.87 -10.98 -3.36
N ALA A 195 3.04 -9.70 -3.72
CA ALA A 195 2.38 -9.10 -4.86
C ALA A 195 3.30 -9.22 -6.07
N ILE A 196 2.79 -9.79 -7.16
CA ILE A 196 3.62 -10.20 -8.29
C ILE A 196 2.89 -9.92 -9.60
N THR A 197 3.63 -9.45 -10.61
CA THR A 197 3.13 -9.40 -11.99
C THR A 197 3.37 -10.73 -12.69
N GLN A 198 2.69 -10.95 -13.82
CA GLN A 198 2.87 -12.15 -14.63
C GLN A 198 4.35 -12.43 -14.96
N GLY A 199 5.11 -11.40 -15.38
CA GLY A 199 6.51 -11.54 -15.80
C GLY A 199 7.47 -11.94 -14.68
N ARG A 200 7.00 -12.01 -13.43
CA ARG A 200 7.79 -12.37 -12.24
C ARG A 200 7.32 -13.67 -11.58
N LEU A 201 6.30 -14.34 -12.13
CA LEU A 201 5.77 -15.59 -11.56
C LEU A 201 6.81 -16.71 -11.52
N GLU A 202 7.58 -16.90 -12.59
CA GLU A 202 8.63 -17.92 -12.62
C GLU A 202 9.71 -17.64 -11.57
N THR A 203 10.12 -16.37 -11.42
CA THR A 203 11.06 -15.96 -10.37
C THR A 203 10.52 -16.29 -8.97
N LEU A 204 9.23 -16.07 -8.73
CA LEU A 204 8.58 -16.43 -7.48
C LEU A 204 8.60 -17.96 -7.26
N PHE A 205 8.28 -18.75 -8.28
CA PHE A 205 8.29 -20.22 -8.17
C PHE A 205 9.69 -20.75 -7.85
N ASP A 206 10.73 -20.17 -8.45
CA ASP A 206 12.11 -20.53 -8.11
C ASP A 206 12.42 -20.22 -6.63
N LEU A 207 11.96 -19.07 -6.12
CA LEU A 207 12.13 -18.66 -4.72
C LEU A 207 11.31 -19.52 -3.75
N MET A 208 10.23 -20.16 -4.19
CA MET A 208 9.44 -21.05 -3.33
C MET A 208 10.22 -22.31 -2.89
N ASN A 209 11.36 -22.60 -3.50
CA ASN A 209 12.26 -23.65 -3.03
C ASN A 209 12.99 -23.27 -1.73
N GLU A 210 13.15 -21.97 -1.48
CA GLU A 210 13.90 -21.40 -0.35
C GLU A 210 12.94 -20.78 0.68
N TYR A 211 11.83 -20.21 0.22
CA TYR A 211 10.90 -19.43 1.03
C TYR A 211 9.49 -20.02 1.02
N THR A 212 8.80 -19.92 2.15
CA THR A 212 7.39 -20.34 2.26
C THR A 212 6.47 -19.22 1.78
N VAL A 213 5.84 -19.43 0.63
CA VAL A 213 4.81 -18.52 0.08
C VAL A 213 3.43 -19.12 0.30
N ARG A 214 2.59 -18.47 1.11
CA ARG A 214 1.25 -18.96 1.46
C ARG A 214 0.13 -18.40 0.58
N LYS A 215 0.34 -17.22 0.02
CA LYS A 215 -0.65 -16.48 -0.77
C LYS A 215 0.04 -15.52 -1.71
N ILE A 216 -0.50 -15.38 -2.91
CA ILE A 216 -0.02 -14.44 -3.91
C ILE A 216 -1.11 -13.45 -4.28
N PHE A 217 -0.69 -12.24 -4.61
CA PHE A 217 -1.52 -11.19 -5.17
C PHE A 217 -1.05 -10.92 -6.60
N LEU A 218 -1.81 -11.41 -7.59
CA LEU A 218 -1.49 -11.22 -9.01
C LEU A 218 -1.89 -9.79 -9.40
N LEU A 219 -0.89 -8.94 -9.62
CA LEU A 219 -1.10 -7.57 -10.09
C LEU A 219 -1.53 -7.59 -11.56
N ASP A 220 -2.61 -6.88 -11.85
CA ASP A 220 -3.20 -6.79 -13.19
C ASP A 220 -3.38 -8.17 -13.82
N PRO A 221 -4.17 -9.05 -13.16
CA PRO A 221 -4.24 -10.45 -13.54
C PRO A 221 -4.79 -10.59 -14.95
N ASP A 222 -4.32 -11.62 -15.63
CA ASP A 222 -4.88 -12.10 -16.88
C ASP A 222 -5.06 -13.62 -16.85
N ASP A 223 -5.77 -14.13 -17.84
CA ASP A 223 -6.05 -15.55 -18.03
C ASP A 223 -4.79 -16.43 -18.03
N SER A 224 -3.68 -15.93 -18.56
CA SER A 224 -2.43 -16.67 -18.69
C SER A 224 -1.66 -16.73 -17.37
N ALA A 225 -1.58 -15.60 -16.65
CA ALA A 225 -0.99 -15.46 -15.33
C ALA A 225 -1.75 -16.29 -14.30
N ILE A 226 -3.09 -16.27 -14.33
CA ILE A 226 -3.92 -17.07 -13.42
C ILE A 226 -3.71 -18.55 -13.67
N ARG A 227 -3.71 -19.01 -14.94
CA ARG A 227 -3.44 -20.42 -15.26
C ARG A 227 -2.06 -20.84 -14.79
N LEU A 228 -1.05 -20.00 -14.97
CA LEU A 228 0.31 -20.26 -14.53
C LEU A 228 0.38 -20.35 -13.00
N ALA A 229 -0.17 -19.38 -12.27
CA ALA A 229 -0.24 -19.40 -10.81
C ALA A 229 -0.92 -20.67 -10.26
N ARG A 230 -2.00 -21.11 -10.91
CA ARG A 230 -2.74 -22.32 -10.53
C ARG A 230 -1.97 -23.64 -10.69
N THR A 231 -0.79 -23.63 -11.30
CA THR A 231 0.09 -24.81 -11.33
C THR A 231 0.81 -25.04 -10.00
N HIS A 232 0.92 -24.00 -9.16
CA HIS A 232 1.63 -24.03 -7.87
C HIS A 232 0.75 -23.68 -6.67
N PHE A 233 -0.35 -22.94 -6.89
CA PHE A 233 -1.24 -22.45 -5.83
C PHE A 233 -2.68 -22.92 -6.02
N ASP A 234 -3.33 -23.22 -4.89
CA ASP A 234 -4.78 -23.42 -4.87
C ASP A 234 -5.53 -22.10 -5.11
N PRO A 235 -6.75 -22.13 -5.66
CA PRO A 235 -7.49 -20.90 -5.99
C PRO A 235 -7.73 -19.94 -4.81
N ASP A 236 -7.81 -20.42 -3.58
CA ASP A 236 -7.98 -19.60 -2.36
C ASP A 236 -6.68 -18.93 -1.89
N GLN A 237 -5.54 -19.36 -2.44
CA GLN A 237 -4.23 -18.75 -2.25
C GLN A 237 -3.90 -17.70 -3.31
N ILE A 238 -4.75 -17.53 -4.32
CA ILE A 238 -4.57 -16.56 -5.40
C ILE A 238 -5.57 -15.42 -5.22
N VAL A 239 -5.08 -14.19 -5.20
CA VAL A 239 -5.90 -12.97 -5.13
C VAL A 239 -5.61 -12.13 -6.36
N GLY A 240 -6.65 -11.69 -7.07
CA GLY A 240 -6.50 -10.70 -8.12
C GLY A 240 -6.24 -9.31 -7.51
N ALA A 241 -5.24 -8.60 -7.99
CA ALA A 241 -4.82 -7.35 -7.36
C ALA A 241 -4.52 -6.25 -8.36
N GLY A 242 -4.50 -5.02 -7.87
CA GLY A 242 -4.15 -3.84 -8.66
C GLY A 242 -3.50 -2.74 -7.83
N TYR A 243 -2.77 -1.91 -8.54
CA TYR A 243 -2.16 -0.67 -8.08
C TYR A 243 -2.21 0.33 -9.23
N CYS A 244 -3.09 1.31 -9.12
CA CYS A 244 -3.37 2.24 -10.22
C CYS A 244 -2.36 3.40 -10.19
N THR A 245 -1.60 3.63 -11.26
CA THR A 245 -0.61 4.72 -11.32
C THR A 245 -1.04 5.91 -12.18
N ASP A 246 -2.25 5.88 -12.74
CA ASP A 246 -2.75 6.84 -13.73
C ASP A 246 -4.28 6.99 -13.59
N GLU A 247 -5.03 7.15 -14.68
CA GLU A 247 -6.50 7.20 -14.67
C GLU A 247 -7.15 5.92 -14.12
N CYS A 248 -7.75 6.02 -12.93
CA CYS A 248 -8.29 4.86 -12.21
C CYS A 248 -9.75 4.50 -12.52
N ASP A 249 -10.46 5.32 -13.30
CA ASP A 249 -11.92 5.22 -13.49
C ASP A 249 -12.36 3.85 -14.05
N ALA A 250 -11.65 3.34 -15.05
CA ALA A 250 -11.91 2.03 -15.65
C ALA A 250 -10.95 0.93 -15.16
N TYR A 251 -9.83 1.31 -14.54
CA TYR A 251 -8.77 0.40 -14.15
C TYR A 251 -9.27 -0.69 -13.19
N TRP A 252 -9.91 -0.28 -12.09
CA TRP A 252 -10.35 -1.21 -11.04
C TRP A 252 -11.43 -2.16 -11.50
N LYS A 253 -12.32 -1.70 -12.39
CA LYS A 253 -13.32 -2.56 -13.02
C LYS A 253 -12.64 -3.66 -13.85
N GLY A 254 -11.60 -3.29 -14.60
CA GLY A 254 -10.78 -4.24 -15.34
C GLY A 254 -10.09 -5.26 -14.44
N VAL A 255 -9.57 -4.85 -13.27
CA VAL A 255 -8.98 -5.79 -12.29
C VAL A 255 -10.02 -6.83 -11.85
N VAL A 256 -11.23 -6.40 -11.49
CA VAL A 256 -12.30 -7.32 -11.06
C VAL A 256 -12.75 -8.25 -12.20
N GLU A 257 -12.99 -7.71 -13.39
CA GLU A 257 -13.44 -8.49 -14.55
C GLU A 257 -12.41 -9.54 -14.99
N ARG A 258 -11.11 -9.26 -14.83
CA ARG A 258 -10.02 -10.21 -15.13
C ARG A 258 -9.70 -11.18 -13.98
N SER A 259 -10.21 -10.93 -12.78
CA SER A 259 -9.98 -11.77 -11.59
C SER A 259 -10.91 -12.97 -11.55
N VAL A 260 -10.93 -13.74 -12.64
CA VAL A 260 -11.85 -14.87 -12.85
C VAL A 260 -11.10 -16.06 -13.43
N TYR A 261 -11.55 -17.27 -13.15
CA TYR A 261 -10.96 -18.48 -13.72
C TYR A 261 -12.01 -19.53 -14.05
N VAL A 262 -11.65 -20.43 -14.97
CA VAL A 262 -12.49 -21.55 -15.37
C VAL A 262 -12.08 -22.80 -14.61
N ARG A 263 -13.06 -23.46 -13.98
CA ARG A 263 -12.89 -24.74 -13.29
C ARG A 263 -12.99 -25.95 -14.21
#